data_AF-A0A538SQT4-F1
#
_entry.id   AF-A0A538SQT4-F1
#
_cell.length_a   1.000
_cell.length_b   1.000
_cell.length_c   1.000
_cell.angle_alpha   90.00
_cell.angle_beta   90.00
_cell.angle_gamma   90.00
#
_symmetry.space_group_name_H-M   'P 1'
#
loop_
_entity.id
_entity.type
_entity.pdbx_description
1 polymer ?
#
loop_
_entity_poly.entity_id
_entity_poly.type
_entity_poly.pdbx_seq_one_letter_code
_entity_poly.pdbx_strand_id
1 'polypeptide(L)'
;MKTQVLDPLDRDLPGRYQRHDWKSDSLAEWHTVSVGGIVIVEGVSSMRTELGRYWDLAVWVTCAYERRLARGIARDREAKRSQ
;
A
#
# COMPACT_ATOMS: atom_id res chain seq x y z
N MET A 1 -4.50 6.49 5.52
CA MET A 1 -3.46 6.95 4.55
C MET A 1 -3.53 8.45 4.27
N LYS A 2 -4.54 8.99 3.56
CA LYS A 2 -4.59 10.42 3.18
C LYS A 2 -4.33 11.37 4.35
N THR A 3 -5.17 11.34 5.37
CA THR A 3 -5.10 12.26 6.53
C THR A 3 -3.91 12.00 7.47
N GLN A 4 -3.42 10.77 7.52
CA GLN A 4 -2.41 10.34 8.50
C GLN A 4 -0.98 10.37 7.95
N VAL A 5 -0.81 10.22 6.63
CA VAL A 5 0.50 10.10 5.97
C VAL A 5 0.66 11.17 4.90
N LEU A 6 -0.24 11.22 3.91
CA LEU A 6 -0.05 12.08 2.73
C LEU A 6 -0.25 13.57 3.03
N ASP A 7 -1.34 13.94 3.71
CA ASP A 7 -1.61 15.33 4.10
C ASP A 7 -0.49 15.92 5.00
N PRO A 8 0.07 15.19 5.98
CA PRO A 8 1.25 15.65 6.71
C PRO A 8 2.49 15.82 5.84
N LEU A 9 2.84 14.82 5.03
CA LEU A 9 4.07 14.87 4.21
C LEU A 9 4.02 16.00 3.18
N ASP A 10 2.86 16.24 2.57
CA ASP A 10 2.59 17.37 1.66
C ASP A 10 2.79 18.74 2.33
N ARG A 11 2.73 18.78 3.67
CA ARG A 11 2.96 19.96 4.50
C ARG A 11 4.32 19.98 5.18
N ASP A 12 5.25 19.12 4.74
CA ASP A 12 6.57 18.93 5.35
C ASP A 12 6.50 18.56 6.84
N LEU A 13 5.50 17.74 7.20
CA LEU A 13 5.34 17.16 8.53
C LEU A 13 5.45 15.63 8.49
N PRO A 14 6.04 14.99 9.52
CA PRO A 14 6.09 13.53 9.58
C PRO A 14 4.71 12.89 9.53
N GLY A 15 4.54 11.93 8.62
CA GLY A 15 3.36 11.07 8.55
C GLY A 15 3.45 9.91 9.55
N ARG A 16 2.33 9.26 9.84
CA ARG A 16 2.31 8.03 10.63
C ARG A 16 1.24 7.05 10.16
N TYR A 17 1.51 5.76 10.27
CA TYR A 17 0.53 4.71 9.97
C TYR A 17 0.61 3.59 10.99
N GLN A 18 -0.49 2.84 11.16
CA GLN A 18 -0.47 1.61 11.93
C GLN A 18 -0.22 0.43 11.00
N ARG A 19 0.69 -0.46 11.39
CA ARG A 19 0.87 -1.73 10.70
C ARG A 19 -0.36 -2.60 10.90
N HIS A 20 -0.88 -3.19 9.83
CA HIS A 20 -1.90 -4.24 9.94
C HIS A 20 -1.22 -5.57 10.31
N ASP A 21 -1.69 -6.21 11.37
CA ASP A 21 -1.28 -7.55 11.75
C ASP A 21 -2.25 -8.57 11.15
N TRP A 22 -1.78 -9.26 10.12
CA TRP A 22 -2.56 -10.27 9.39
C TRP A 22 -2.94 -11.49 10.25
N LYS A 23 -2.24 -11.77 11.35
CA LYS A 23 -2.56 -12.93 12.21
C LYS A 23 -3.75 -12.64 13.12
N SER A 24 -3.79 -11.43 13.69
CA SER A 24 -4.85 -11.01 14.60
C SER A 24 -5.95 -10.19 13.93
N ASP A 25 -5.81 -9.90 12.63
CA ASP A 25 -6.67 -9.03 11.85
C ASP A 25 -6.95 -7.68 12.54
N SER A 26 -5.87 -7.04 13.02
CA SER A 26 -5.97 -5.82 13.82
C SER A 26 -4.86 -4.83 13.52
N LEU A 27 -5.09 -3.58 13.90
CA LEU A 27 -4.05 -2.54 13.82
C LEU A 27 -3.09 -2.69 15.00
N ALA A 28 -1.81 -2.77 14.69
CA ALA A 28 -0.74 -2.90 15.66
C ALA A 28 -0.10 -1.52 15.96
N GLU A 29 1.22 -1.50 16.15
CA GLU A 29 1.97 -0.30 16.50
C GLU A 29 1.99 0.77 15.39
N TRP A 30 2.27 2.00 15.81
CA TRP A 30 2.46 3.15 14.92
C TRP A 30 3.90 3.18 14.40
N HIS A 31 4.03 3.47 13.11
CA HIS A 31 5.28 3.74 12.41
C HIS A 31 5.29 5.19 11.89
N THR A 32 6.44 5.85 12.01
CA THR A 32 6.63 7.22 11.51
C THR A 32 7.27 7.18 10.13
N VAL A 33 6.76 8.02 9.23
CA VAL A 33 7.36 8.32 7.92
C VAL A 33 7.99 9.71 8.01
N SER A 34 9.31 9.77 7.96
CA SER A 34 10.06 11.04 8.04
C SER A 34 9.92 11.85 6.76
N VAL A 35 10.09 13.18 6.89
CA VAL A 35 10.20 14.10 5.77
C VAL A 35 11.58 14.01 5.09
N GLY A 36 11.70 14.59 3.89
CA GLY A 36 12.98 14.77 3.20
C GLY A 36 13.51 13.55 2.42
N GLY A 37 12.71 12.48 2.27
CA GLY A 37 13.07 11.28 1.51
C GLY A 37 12.05 10.93 0.42
N ILE A 38 12.35 9.90 -0.36
CA ILE A 38 11.41 9.33 -1.33
C ILE A 38 10.43 8.42 -0.59
N VAL A 39 9.13 8.68 -0.76
CA VAL A 39 8.07 7.83 -0.22
C VAL A 39 7.44 7.03 -1.36
N ILE A 40 7.44 5.71 -1.21
CA ILE A 40 6.77 4.79 -2.14
C ILE A 40 5.50 4.29 -1.46
N VAL A 41 4.36 4.48 -2.12
CA VAL A 41 3.07 3.96 -1.68
C VAL A 41 2.63 2.87 -2.65
N GLU A 42 2.50 1.64 -2.15
CA GLU A 42 2.17 0.46 -2.94
C GLU A 42 0.85 -0.15 -2.46
N GLY A 43 0.10 -0.73 -3.39
CA GLY A 43 -1.21 -1.33 -3.14
C GLY A 43 -2.22 -1.04 -4.24
N VAL A 44 -3.27 -1.85 -4.27
CA VAL A 44 -4.31 -1.79 -5.32
C VAL A 44 -5.14 -0.50 -5.31
N SER A 45 -5.14 0.24 -4.20
CA SER A 45 -5.89 1.49 -4.03
C SER A 45 -5.03 2.75 -4.05
N SER A 46 -3.71 2.61 -4.24
CA SER A 46 -2.77 3.74 -4.19
C SER A 46 -2.99 4.77 -5.30
N MET A 47 -3.54 4.34 -6.44
CA MET A 47 -3.83 5.20 -7.60
C MET A 47 -5.31 5.63 -7.70
N ARG A 48 -6.07 5.59 -6.60
CA ARG A 48 -7.41 6.17 -6.54
C ARG A 48 -7.37 7.66 -6.94
N THR A 49 -8.33 8.10 -7.75
CA THR A 49 -8.33 9.43 -8.38
C THR A 49 -8.17 10.59 -7.39
N GLU A 50 -8.80 10.50 -6.22
CA GLU A 50 -8.71 11.51 -5.15
C GLU A 50 -7.31 11.66 -4.53
N LEU A 51 -6.40 10.72 -4.79
CA LEU A 51 -5.01 10.76 -4.35
C LEU A 51 -4.06 11.30 -5.42
N GLY A 52 -4.54 11.54 -6.64
CA GLY A 52 -3.69 11.91 -7.78
C GLY A 52 -2.80 13.13 -7.54
N ARG A 53 -3.25 14.08 -6.70
CA ARG A 53 -2.48 15.30 -6.36
C ARG A 53 -1.18 15.05 -5.59
N TYR A 54 -1.03 13.89 -4.93
CA TYR A 54 0.12 13.60 -4.07
C TYR A 54 1.27 12.90 -4.80
N TRP A 55 1.07 12.49 -6.05
CA TRP A 55 2.02 11.64 -6.75
C TRP A 55 2.84 12.42 -7.77
N ASP A 56 4.16 12.48 -7.56
CA ASP A 56 5.11 12.97 -8.58
C ASP A 56 5.26 11.95 -9.72
N LEU A 57 5.18 10.66 -9.39
CA LEU A 57 5.25 9.53 -10.31
C LEU A 57 4.26 8.44 -9.87
N ALA A 58 3.51 7.91 -10.83
CA ALA A 58 2.63 6.77 -10.62
C ALA A 58 3.00 5.62 -11.55
N VAL A 59 3.15 4.40 -10.99
CA VAL A 59 3.53 3.19 -11.72
C VAL A 59 2.42 2.15 -11.58
N TRP A 60 1.80 1.78 -12.69
CA TRP A 60 0.77 0.74 -12.72
C TRP A 60 1.36 -0.59 -13.21
N VAL A 61 1.48 -1.56 -12.30
CA VAL A 61 2.04 -2.88 -12.60
C VAL A 61 0.91 -3.83 -12.99
N THR A 62 0.92 -4.30 -14.24
CA THR A 62 -0.03 -5.29 -14.74
C THR A 62 0.60 -6.66 -14.91
N CYS A 63 -0.23 -7.69 -14.84
CA CYS A 63 0.17 -9.05 -15.16
C CYS A 63 -1.04 -9.84 -15.65
N ALA A 64 -0.83 -10.68 -16.66
CA ALA A 64 -1.82 -11.64 -17.14
C ALA A 64 -2.39 -12.48 -15.98
N TYR A 65 -3.70 -12.76 -16.03
CA TYR A 65 -4.44 -13.49 -14.99
C TYR A 65 -3.77 -14.83 -14.65
N GLU A 66 -3.48 -15.65 -15.66
CA GLU A 66 -2.89 -16.97 -15.46
C GLU A 66 -1.55 -16.90 -14.72
N ARG A 67 -0.71 -15.91 -15.05
CA ARG A 67 0.59 -15.73 -14.41
C ARG A 67 0.43 -15.28 -12.95
N ARG A 68 -0.51 -14.38 -12.63
CA ARG A 68 -0.72 -13.96 -11.24
C ARG A 68 -1.37 -15.07 -10.41
N LEU A 69 -2.28 -15.84 -10.99
CA LEU A 69 -2.93 -16.99 -10.34
C LEU A 69 -1.90 -18.06 -9.99
N ALA A 70 -1.07 -18.47 -10.96
CA ALA A 70 -0.01 -19.45 -10.74
C ALA A 70 0.95 -19.01 -9.61
N ARG A 71 1.35 -17.73 -9.58
CA ARG A 71 2.17 -17.18 -8.49
C ARG A 71 1.44 -17.12 -7.14
N GLY A 72 0.12 -16.87 -7.15
CA GLY A 72 -0.70 -16.90 -5.94
C GLY A 72 -0.75 -18.30 -5.33
N ILE A 73 -1.07 -19.32 -6.14
CA ILE A 73 -1.13 -20.71 -5.72
C ILE A 73 0.23 -21.20 -5.21
N ALA A 74 1.32 -20.90 -5.93
CA ALA A 74 2.66 -21.32 -5.52
C ALA A 74 3.10 -20.72 -4.17
N ARG A 75 2.65 -19.49 -3.86
CA ARG A 75 3.00 -18.77 -2.63
C ARG A 75 2.12 -19.17 -1.44
N ASP A 76 0.81 -19.19 -1.66
CA ASP A 76 -0.20 -19.27 -0.60
C ASP A 76 -0.89 -20.64 -0.49
N ARG A 77 -0.54 -21.58 -1.39
CA ARG A 77 -1.19 -22.89 -1.61
C ARG A 77 -2.63 -22.77 -2.14
N GLU A 78 -3.19 -23.88 -2.62
CA GLU A 78 -4.46 -23.96 -3.36
C GLU A 78 -5.70 -23.37 -2.63
N ALA A 79 -5.64 -23.23 -1.31
CA ALA A 79 -6.77 -22.86 -0.45
C ALA A 79 -7.35 -21.44 -0.68
N LYS A 80 -6.71 -20.60 -1.50
CA LYS A 80 -7.17 -19.23 -1.84
C LYS A 80 -7.71 -19.07 -3.27
N ARG A 81 -7.96 -20.16 -4.00
CA ARG A 81 -8.37 -20.10 -5.42
C ARG A 81 -9.75 -19.46 -5.68
N SER A 82 -10.59 -19.39 -4.66
CA SER A 82 -11.99 -18.93 -4.73
C SER A 82 -12.21 -17.48 -4.25
N GLN A 83 -11.15 -16.67 -4.11
CA GLN A 83 -11.23 -15.28 -3.65
C GLN A 83 -10.97 -14.29 -4.79
#